data_AF-A0A7X5WR61-F1
#
_entry.id   AF-A0A7X5WR61-F1
#
_cell.length_a   1.000
_cell.length_b   1.000
_cell.length_c   1.000
_cell.angle_alpha   90.00
_cell.angle_beta   90.00
_cell.angle_gamma   90.00
#
_symmetry.space_group_name_H-M   'P 1'
#
loop_
_entity.id
_entity.type
_entity.pdbx_description
1 polymer ?
#
loop_
_entity_poly.entity_id
_entity_poly.type
_entity_poly.pdbx_seq_one_letter_code
_entity_poly.pdbx_strand_id
1 'polypeptide(L)'
;MGDPRFRLAGFVAALTVVTLACGGDGGDDAGSIPQLVARSGGMTTTFDQGPRALSVASVNINHHERRIFAAGKTLFEAEWEADPDAEFAGLGPHYDTTSCASCHTRDGRAAGPDGDGPLPTGFIVRLTTDDDTVRARLGTQLTSRADGVPAEAVVSVVYEERPGSFADGTPYS
;
A
#
# COMPACT_ATOMS: atom_id res chain seq x y z
N MET A 1 54.67 43.63 -21.37
CA MET A 1 53.48 44.50 -21.56
C MET A 1 52.97 44.25 -22.98
N GLY A 2 52.05 43.30 -23.16
CA GLY A 2 51.52 42.89 -24.47
C GLY A 2 50.18 43.57 -24.77
N ASP A 3 50.02 44.08 -25.99
CA ASP A 3 48.89 44.89 -26.45
C ASP A 3 47.57 44.05 -26.54
N PRO A 4 46.47 44.47 -25.89
CA PRO A 4 45.24 43.68 -25.73
C PRO A 4 44.29 43.65 -26.96
N ARG A 5 44.69 44.18 -28.12
CA ARG A 5 43.78 44.37 -29.27
C ARG A 5 43.56 43.14 -30.17
N PHE A 6 44.15 41.98 -29.86
CA PHE A 6 44.05 40.75 -30.67
C PHE A 6 43.18 39.63 -30.08
N ARG A 7 42.27 39.93 -29.14
CA ARG A 7 41.38 38.91 -28.54
C ARG A 7 39.88 39.13 -28.79
N LEU A 8 39.52 40.09 -29.63
CA LEU A 8 38.12 40.47 -29.87
C LEU A 8 37.75 40.38 -31.36
N ALA A 9 38.05 39.25 -32.00
CA ALA A 9 37.60 38.97 -33.37
C ALA A 9 37.25 37.49 -33.60
N GLY A 10 37.08 36.71 -32.52
CA GLY A 10 36.77 35.28 -32.58
C GLY A 10 35.37 34.91 -32.10
N PHE A 11 34.45 35.88 -31.96
CA PHE A 11 33.18 35.66 -31.25
C PHE A 11 31.89 36.03 -32.01
N VAL A 12 31.94 36.34 -33.32
CA VAL A 12 30.72 36.82 -34.03
C VAL A 12 30.44 36.14 -35.38
N ALA A 13 31.26 35.22 -35.89
CA ALA A 13 31.05 34.64 -37.24
C ALA A 13 31.04 33.11 -37.28
N ALA A 14 30.14 32.49 -36.51
CA ALA A 14 29.71 31.10 -36.75
C ALA A 14 28.18 30.98 -36.57
N LEU A 15 27.46 31.99 -37.06
CA LEU A 15 26.05 31.91 -37.38
C LEU A 15 25.94 31.44 -38.84
N THR A 16 26.08 30.14 -39.07
CA THR A 16 25.79 29.52 -40.38
C THR A 16 24.88 28.34 -40.15
N VAL A 17 23.59 28.63 -40.25
CA VAL A 17 22.48 27.78 -40.68
C VAL A 17 22.82 26.28 -40.83
N VAL A 18 22.39 25.49 -39.84
CA VAL A 18 21.99 24.09 -40.04
C VAL A 18 20.51 24.00 -39.67
N THR A 19 19.67 24.45 -40.59
CA THR A 19 18.26 24.05 -40.65
C THR A 19 18.15 22.95 -41.70
N LEU A 20 18.23 21.68 -41.29
CA LEU A 20 17.53 20.55 -41.90
C LEU A 20 17.95 19.25 -41.17
N ALA A 21 17.14 18.84 -40.22
CA ALA A 21 16.73 17.45 -40.04
C ALA A 21 15.65 17.44 -38.97
N CYS A 22 14.40 17.43 -39.40
CA CYS A 22 13.41 16.63 -38.70
C CYS A 22 13.90 15.17 -38.76
N GLY A 23 14.85 14.82 -37.91
CA GLY A 23 15.02 13.45 -37.47
C GLY A 23 13.84 13.21 -36.55
N GLY A 24 12.81 12.53 -37.06
CA GLY A 24 11.93 11.81 -36.18
C GLY A 24 12.80 10.82 -35.46
N ASP A 25 13.21 11.17 -34.24
CA ASP A 25 13.65 10.17 -33.29
C ASP A 25 12.43 9.30 -33.07
N GLY A 26 12.38 8.19 -33.81
CA GLY A 26 11.67 6.99 -33.42
C GLY A 26 12.28 6.44 -32.14
N GLY A 27 12.26 7.26 -31.09
CA GLY A 27 12.63 6.89 -29.74
C GLY A 27 11.42 6.22 -29.12
N ASP A 28 11.34 4.91 -29.27
CA ASP A 28 10.80 3.98 -28.29
C ASP A 28 9.74 4.56 -27.31
N ASP A 29 8.57 4.94 -27.84
CA ASP A 29 7.37 5.19 -27.02
C ASP A 29 6.79 3.88 -26.45
N ALA A 30 7.46 2.74 -26.67
CA ALA A 30 7.22 1.48 -26.01
C ALA A 30 7.91 1.45 -24.63
N GLY A 31 7.63 2.42 -23.77
CA GLY A 31 8.21 2.43 -22.41
C GLY A 31 7.88 3.61 -21.51
N SER A 32 7.40 4.74 -22.04
CA SER A 32 7.00 5.86 -21.20
C SER A 32 5.57 5.67 -20.69
N ILE A 33 5.45 5.34 -19.40
CA ILE A 33 4.15 5.35 -18.72
C ILE A 33 3.57 6.77 -18.86
N PRO A 34 2.35 6.95 -19.40
CA PRO A 34 1.77 8.29 -19.60
C PRO A 34 1.86 9.12 -18.32
N GLN A 35 2.15 10.42 -18.43
CA GLN A 35 2.33 11.30 -17.25
C GLN A 35 1.15 11.26 -16.27
N LEU A 36 -0.07 11.04 -16.77
CA LEU A 36 -1.27 10.85 -15.95
C LEU A 36 -1.21 9.57 -15.09
N VAL A 37 -0.60 8.50 -15.60
CA VAL A 37 -0.36 7.25 -14.87
C VAL A 37 0.84 7.41 -13.93
N ALA A 38 1.90 8.09 -14.38
CA ALA A 38 3.09 8.35 -13.57
C ALA A 38 2.82 9.27 -12.37
N ARG A 39 1.80 10.11 -12.45
CA ARG A 39 1.31 10.98 -11.36
C ARG A 39 -0.16 10.71 -11.03
N SER A 40 -0.52 9.44 -10.88
CA SER A 40 -1.89 9.03 -10.54
C SER A 40 -2.40 9.64 -9.22
N GLY A 41 -1.50 9.99 -8.29
CA GLY A 41 -1.80 10.75 -7.07
C GLY A 41 -1.62 12.27 -7.20
N GLY A 42 -1.34 12.81 -8.39
CA GLY A 42 -1.02 14.22 -8.57
C GLY A 42 0.18 14.67 -7.72
N MET A 43 0.04 15.77 -6.97
CA MET A 43 1.08 16.28 -6.08
C MET A 43 1.38 15.39 -4.86
N THR A 44 0.54 14.39 -4.58
CA THR A 44 0.76 13.44 -3.48
C THR A 44 1.40 12.13 -3.95
N THR A 45 1.70 12.02 -5.25
CA THR A 45 2.40 10.85 -5.80
C THR A 45 3.75 10.66 -5.11
N THR A 46 3.97 9.47 -4.58
CA THR A 46 5.28 9.01 -4.13
C THR A 46 5.95 8.18 -5.24
N PHE A 47 7.26 8.36 -5.40
CA PHE A 47 8.07 7.55 -6.32
C PHE A 47 8.89 6.49 -5.57
N ASP A 48 8.70 6.35 -4.26
CA ASP A 48 9.26 5.24 -3.50
C ASP A 48 8.62 3.93 -3.98
N GLN A 49 9.45 2.96 -4.34
CA GLN A 49 9.05 1.61 -4.75
C GLN A 49 9.59 0.54 -3.77
N GLY A 50 10.17 0.97 -2.66
CA GLY A 50 10.67 0.09 -1.63
C GLY A 50 9.56 -0.53 -0.78
N PRO A 51 9.92 -1.42 0.17
CA PRO A 51 8.95 -2.12 1.02
C PRO A 51 8.05 -1.21 1.86
N ARG A 52 8.40 0.08 2.00
CA ARG A 52 7.66 1.09 2.78
C ARG A 52 7.02 2.17 1.90
N ALA A 53 6.85 1.90 0.61
CA ALA A 53 6.24 2.83 -0.33
C ALA A 53 4.84 3.32 0.09
N LEU A 54 4.09 2.50 0.82
CA LEU A 54 2.75 2.83 1.33
C LEU A 54 2.78 3.52 2.71
N SER A 55 3.95 3.54 3.36
CA SER A 55 4.16 4.06 4.72
C SER A 55 4.59 5.53 4.75
N VAL A 56 4.74 6.17 3.60
CA VAL A 56 5.29 7.54 3.53
C VAL A 56 4.19 8.59 3.65
N ALA A 57 4.48 9.65 4.41
CA ALA A 57 3.63 10.82 4.44
C ALA A 57 3.62 11.51 3.06
N SER A 58 2.48 12.10 2.69
CA SER A 58 2.38 12.86 1.43
C SER A 58 3.45 13.95 1.35
N VAL A 59 4.06 14.12 0.19
CA VAL A 59 5.24 14.99 0.01
C VAL A 59 4.92 16.48 0.19
N ASN A 60 3.66 16.88 -0.05
CA ASN A 60 3.21 18.27 -0.08
C ASN A 60 2.65 18.79 1.26
N ILE A 61 2.78 18.05 2.36
CA ILE A 61 2.27 18.47 3.68
C ILE A 61 3.31 19.28 4.48
N ASN A 62 2.82 20.21 5.29
CA ASN A 62 3.63 21.08 6.13
C ASN A 62 4.13 20.38 7.41
N HIS A 63 5.01 21.03 8.18
CA HIS A 63 5.60 20.44 9.40
C HIS A 63 4.57 20.06 10.47
N HIS A 64 3.48 20.81 10.62
CA HIS A 64 2.44 20.49 11.59
C HIS A 64 1.68 19.23 11.17
N GLU A 65 1.31 19.11 9.90
CA GLU A 65 0.65 17.93 9.34
C GLU A 65 1.54 16.68 9.40
N ARG A 66 2.87 16.81 9.21
CA ARG A 66 3.81 15.70 9.40
C ARG A 66 3.80 15.16 10.83
N ARG A 67 3.64 16.03 11.83
CA ARG A 67 3.53 15.60 13.23
C ARG A 67 2.21 14.87 13.49
N ILE A 68 1.12 15.33 12.90
CA ILE A 68 -0.18 14.63 12.96
C ILE A 68 -0.07 13.24 12.31
N PHE A 69 0.52 13.16 11.12
CA PHE A 69 0.77 11.88 10.45
C PHE A 69 1.61 10.94 11.32
N ALA A 70 2.71 11.43 11.91
CA ALA A 70 3.56 10.62 12.77
C ALA A 70 2.82 10.12 14.01
N ALA A 71 2.01 10.97 14.67
CA ALA A 71 1.21 10.56 15.81
C ALA A 71 0.16 9.49 15.43
N GLY A 72 -0.53 9.66 14.30
CA GLY A 72 -1.46 8.65 13.77
C GLY A 72 -0.76 7.34 13.43
N LYS A 73 0.46 7.41 12.87
CA LYS A 73 1.29 6.24 12.57
C LYS A 73 1.70 5.49 13.83
N THR A 74 2.08 6.19 14.89
CA THR A 74 2.34 5.57 16.21
C THR A 74 1.13 4.79 16.71
N LEU A 75 -0.07 5.37 16.65
CA LEU A 75 -1.28 4.66 17.07
C LEU A 75 -1.60 3.45 16.16
N PHE A 76 -1.35 3.57 14.86
CA PHE A 76 -1.59 2.48 13.90
C PHE A 76 -0.66 1.28 14.11
N GLU A 77 0.58 1.55 14.54
CA GLU A 77 1.60 0.54 14.83
C GLU A 77 1.56 0.06 16.29
N ALA A 78 0.77 0.71 17.15
CA ALA A 78 0.64 0.34 18.55
C ALA A 78 0.05 -1.06 18.71
N GLU A 79 0.61 -1.81 19.66
CA GLU A 79 0.05 -3.08 20.11
C GLU A 79 -0.89 -2.80 21.29
N TRP A 80 -2.16 -3.18 21.13
CA TRP A 80 -3.19 -3.06 22.13
C TRP A 80 -3.08 -4.20 23.14
N GLU A 81 -3.16 -3.87 24.42
CA GLU A 81 -3.00 -4.79 25.53
C GLU A 81 -4.31 -4.96 26.33
N ALA A 82 -4.44 -6.11 26.99
CA ALA A 82 -5.56 -6.39 27.88
C ALA A 82 -5.42 -5.73 29.26
N ASP A 83 -4.19 -5.38 29.67
CA ASP A 83 -3.92 -4.65 30.91
C ASP A 83 -4.55 -3.25 30.85
N PRO A 84 -5.49 -2.90 31.75
CA PRO A 84 -6.13 -1.59 31.77
C PRO A 84 -5.17 -0.43 32.08
N ASP A 85 -4.00 -0.71 32.66
CA ASP A 85 -2.99 0.30 33.00
C ASP A 85 -1.93 0.49 31.90
N ALA A 86 -1.99 -0.30 30.81
CA ALA A 86 -1.10 -0.16 29.67
C ALA A 86 -1.34 1.14 28.88
N GLU A 87 -0.29 1.66 28.23
CA GLU A 87 -0.38 2.87 27.38
C GLU A 87 -1.42 2.70 26.26
N PHE A 88 -1.49 1.50 25.67
CA PHE A 88 -2.46 1.13 24.65
C PHE A 88 -3.42 0.05 25.17
N ALA A 89 -4.09 0.33 26.29
CA ALA A 89 -5.10 -0.57 26.84
C ALA A 89 -6.36 -0.67 25.94
N GLY A 90 -7.10 -1.78 26.09
CA GLY A 90 -8.45 -1.93 25.52
C GLY A 90 -8.63 -3.04 24.50
N LEU A 91 -7.70 -4.00 24.41
CA LEU A 91 -7.81 -5.15 23.50
C LEU A 91 -9.08 -5.98 23.73
N GLY A 92 -9.49 -6.11 24.99
CA GLY A 92 -10.59 -6.99 25.40
C GLY A 92 -10.23 -8.48 25.34
N PRO A 93 -11.12 -9.37 25.82
CA PRO A 93 -10.85 -10.80 25.91
C PRO A 93 -11.00 -11.54 24.57
N HIS A 94 -11.67 -10.95 23.58
CA HIS A 94 -11.85 -11.51 22.24
C HIS A 94 -11.33 -10.51 21.21
N TYR A 95 -10.47 -10.95 20.31
CA TYR A 95 -9.84 -10.08 19.31
C TYR A 95 -9.43 -10.87 18.09
N ASP A 96 -9.29 -10.20 16.94
CA ASP A 96 -8.68 -10.80 15.76
C ASP A 96 -7.19 -10.51 15.67
N THR A 97 -6.75 -9.34 16.12
CA THR A 97 -5.34 -8.93 16.10
C THR A 97 -5.06 -7.90 17.19
N THR A 98 -3.80 -7.78 17.60
CA THR A 98 -3.36 -6.81 18.63
C THR A 98 -2.94 -5.47 18.04
N SER A 99 -2.77 -5.32 16.72
CA SER A 99 -2.47 -4.02 16.10
C SER A 99 -3.10 -3.89 14.72
N CYS A 100 -3.29 -2.65 14.26
CA CYS A 100 -3.73 -2.39 12.89
C CYS A 100 -2.67 -2.84 11.88
N ALA A 101 -1.39 -2.59 12.19
CA ALA A 101 -0.25 -2.95 11.36
C ALA A 101 -0.06 -4.47 11.18
N SER A 102 -0.56 -5.31 12.08
CA SER A 102 -0.51 -6.77 11.95
C SER A 102 -1.33 -7.27 10.75
N CYS A 103 -2.45 -6.62 10.43
CA CYS A 103 -3.18 -6.87 9.18
C CYS A 103 -2.64 -5.99 8.05
N HIS A 104 -2.36 -4.72 8.33
CA HIS A 104 -1.86 -3.76 7.36
C HIS A 104 -0.34 -3.66 7.39
N THR A 105 0.34 -4.78 7.12
CA THR A 105 1.80 -4.85 7.17
C THR A 105 2.42 -3.81 6.23
N ARG A 106 3.27 -2.94 6.80
CA ARG A 106 3.89 -1.80 6.09
C ARG A 106 2.85 -0.91 5.37
N ASP A 107 1.69 -0.73 6.02
CA ASP A 107 0.55 0.06 5.53
C ASP A 107 -0.05 -0.48 4.22
N GLY A 108 0.29 -1.72 3.89
CA GLY A 108 -0.19 -2.43 2.73
C GLY A 108 -1.44 -3.25 2.99
N ARG A 109 -1.80 -4.03 1.97
CA ARG A 109 -2.80 -5.08 2.08
C ARG A 109 -2.19 -6.29 2.80
N ALA A 110 -2.96 -6.90 3.69
CA ALA A 110 -2.59 -8.15 4.32
C ALA A 110 -2.34 -9.26 3.30
N ALA A 111 -1.45 -10.20 3.62
CA ALA A 111 -1.26 -11.39 2.80
C ALA A 111 -2.52 -12.26 2.77
N GLY A 112 -2.76 -12.86 1.60
CA GLY A 112 -3.76 -13.92 1.36
C GLY A 112 -3.43 -15.20 2.11
N PRO A 113 -4.34 -16.18 2.17
CA PRO A 113 -3.94 -17.56 2.43
C PRO A 113 -3.12 -18.05 1.23
N ASP A 114 -1.99 -18.70 1.51
CA ASP A 114 -1.08 -19.24 0.48
C ASP A 114 -1.40 -20.72 0.13
N GLY A 115 -2.45 -21.27 0.73
CA GLY A 115 -2.90 -22.64 0.57
C GLY A 115 -3.82 -23.08 1.72
N ASP A 116 -4.05 -24.39 1.81
CA ASP A 116 -4.84 -24.96 2.90
C ASP A 116 -4.20 -24.71 4.26
N GLY A 117 -5.02 -24.44 5.26
CA GLY A 117 -4.54 -24.24 6.64
C GLY A 117 -5.33 -23.21 7.43
N PRO A 118 -4.77 -22.72 8.55
CA PRO A 118 -5.41 -21.68 9.35
C PRO A 118 -5.68 -20.41 8.54
N LEU A 119 -6.79 -19.73 8.83
CA LEU A 119 -7.07 -18.42 8.24
C LEU A 119 -5.98 -17.42 8.65
N PRO A 120 -5.31 -16.74 7.69
CA PRO A 120 -4.29 -15.76 8.03
C PRO A 120 -4.92 -14.51 8.66
N THR A 121 -4.15 -13.81 9.50
CA THR A 121 -4.56 -12.60 10.25
C THR A 121 -5.17 -11.51 9.37
N GLY A 122 -4.85 -11.48 8.08
CA GLY A 122 -5.40 -10.54 7.10
C GLY A 122 -6.89 -10.66 6.78
N PHE A 123 -7.57 -11.69 7.30
CA PHE A 123 -8.95 -12.00 6.98
C PHE A 123 -9.82 -12.00 8.22
N ILE A 124 -11.06 -11.56 8.03
CA ILE A 124 -12.12 -11.60 9.03
C ILE A 124 -13.29 -12.40 8.46
N VAL A 125 -14.03 -13.08 9.34
CA VAL A 125 -15.25 -13.78 8.96
C VAL A 125 -16.44 -12.98 9.45
N ARG A 126 -17.22 -12.45 8.51
CA ARG A 126 -18.46 -11.71 8.80
C ARG A 126 -19.61 -12.71 8.90
N LEU A 127 -20.37 -12.59 9.96
CA LEU A 127 -21.54 -13.44 10.23
C LEU A 127 -22.81 -12.66 9.86
N THR A 128 -23.69 -13.33 9.12
CA THR A 128 -25.05 -12.84 8.81
C THR A 128 -26.04 -13.87 9.30
N THR A 129 -27.00 -13.44 10.12
CA THR A 129 -28.05 -14.30 10.68
C THR A 129 -29.30 -13.49 10.97
N ASP A 130 -30.47 -14.11 10.81
CA ASP A 130 -31.77 -13.56 11.22
C ASP A 130 -32.16 -13.98 12.66
N ASP A 131 -31.38 -14.87 13.29
CA ASP A 131 -31.58 -15.29 14.67
C ASP A 131 -30.96 -14.27 15.65
N ASP A 132 -31.82 -13.54 16.37
CA ASP A 132 -31.41 -12.54 17.37
C ASP A 132 -30.60 -13.15 18.52
N THR A 133 -30.82 -14.43 18.86
CA THR A 133 -30.06 -15.13 19.90
C THR A 133 -28.61 -15.32 19.47
N VAL A 134 -28.40 -15.73 18.22
CA VAL A 134 -27.05 -15.89 17.65
C VAL A 134 -26.38 -14.53 17.51
N ARG A 135 -27.10 -13.52 17.01
CA ARG A 135 -26.58 -12.16 16.84
C ARG A 135 -26.19 -11.52 18.18
N ALA A 136 -26.97 -11.75 19.24
CA ALA A 136 -26.64 -11.25 20.57
C ALA A 136 -25.38 -11.89 21.17
N ARG A 137 -25.09 -13.15 20.81
CA ARG A 137 -23.94 -13.90 21.33
C ARG A 137 -22.64 -13.64 20.54
N LEU A 138 -22.70 -13.67 19.21
CA LEU A 138 -21.50 -13.64 18.34
C LEU A 138 -21.38 -12.34 17.54
N GLY A 139 -22.35 -11.43 17.64
CA GLY A 139 -22.37 -10.20 16.87
C GLY A 139 -22.42 -10.45 15.36
N THR A 140 -21.59 -9.71 14.61
CA THR A 140 -21.53 -9.76 13.13
C THR A 140 -20.15 -10.14 12.60
N GLN A 141 -19.21 -10.47 13.49
CA GLN A 141 -17.85 -10.84 13.15
C GLN A 141 -17.37 -11.90 14.12
N LEU A 142 -16.90 -13.01 13.58
CA LEU A 142 -16.32 -14.09 14.34
C LEU A 142 -14.89 -13.71 14.72
N THR A 143 -14.57 -13.77 16.00
CA THR A 143 -13.22 -13.54 16.52
C THR A 143 -12.47 -14.85 16.69
N SER A 144 -11.28 -14.91 16.09
CA SER A 144 -10.49 -16.16 16.04
C SER A 144 -9.46 -16.30 17.17
N ARG A 145 -9.27 -15.25 17.99
CA ARG A 145 -8.34 -15.25 19.12
C ARG A 145 -9.02 -14.73 20.39
N ALA A 146 -8.47 -15.13 21.52
CA ALA A 146 -8.95 -14.71 22.82
C ALA A 146 -7.83 -14.78 23.87
N ASP A 147 -7.99 -14.00 24.93
CA ASP A 147 -7.15 -14.04 26.13
C ASP A 147 -8.02 -14.21 27.38
N GLY A 148 -7.61 -15.12 28.26
CA GLY A 148 -8.35 -15.48 29.48
C GLY A 148 -9.70 -16.19 29.26
N VAL A 149 -10.17 -16.35 28.01
CA VAL A 149 -11.43 -17.02 27.63
C VAL A 149 -11.24 -17.90 26.38
N PRO A 150 -12.17 -18.84 26.07
CA PRO A 150 -12.13 -19.58 24.82
C PRO A 150 -12.38 -18.67 23.60
N ALA A 151 -11.64 -18.86 22.51
CA ALA A 151 -11.94 -18.20 21.24
C ALA A 151 -13.32 -18.61 20.69
N GLU A 152 -13.98 -17.74 19.93
CA GLU A 152 -15.31 -18.04 19.39
C GLU A 152 -15.27 -19.16 18.35
N ALA A 153 -14.17 -19.24 17.58
CA ALA A 153 -13.92 -20.33 16.65
C ALA A 153 -12.45 -20.44 16.26
N VAL A 154 -12.10 -21.59 15.67
CA VAL A 154 -10.90 -21.77 14.86
C VAL A 154 -11.32 -21.83 13.41
N VAL A 155 -10.74 -20.97 12.57
CA VAL A 155 -11.07 -20.89 11.14
C VAL A 155 -9.91 -21.42 10.30
N SER A 156 -10.24 -22.26 9.31
CA SER A 156 -9.31 -22.78 8.32
C SER A 156 -9.85 -22.62 6.91
N VAL A 157 -8.95 -22.43 5.95
CA VAL A 157 -9.22 -22.39 4.52
C VAL A 157 -8.82 -23.73 3.91
N VAL A 158 -9.65 -24.23 3.00
CA VAL A 158 -9.36 -25.39 2.16
C VAL A 158 -9.71 -25.01 0.72
N TYR A 159 -8.77 -25.20 -0.19
CA TYR A 159 -8.91 -24.90 -1.60
C TYR A 159 -9.37 -26.15 -2.36
N GLU A 160 -10.36 -25.95 -3.23
CA GLU A 160 -10.82 -26.95 -4.20
C GLU A 160 -10.62 -26.34 -5.59
N GLU A 161 -9.72 -26.92 -6.39
CA GLU A 161 -9.56 -26.51 -7.78
C GLU A 161 -10.82 -26.85 -8.58
N ARG A 162 -11.29 -25.89 -9.38
CA ARG A 162 -12.47 -26.06 -10.23
C ARG A 162 -12.08 -25.78 -11.68
N PRO A 163 -11.84 -26.83 -12.48
CA PRO A 163 -11.44 -26.64 -13.86
C PRO A 163 -12.57 -26.00 -14.66
N GLY A 164 -12.20 -25.15 -15.60
CA GLY A 164 -13.13 -24.46 -16.47
C GLY A 164 -12.46 -23.91 -17.72
N SER A 165 -13.20 -23.08 -18.45
CA SER A 165 -12.66 -22.35 -19.60
C SER A 165 -13.22 -20.94 -19.63
N PHE A 166 -12.40 -19.99 -20.03
CA PHE A 166 -12.82 -18.63 -20.31
C PHE A 166 -13.70 -18.59 -21.57
N ALA A 167 -14.34 -17.45 -21.84
CA ALA A 167 -15.23 -17.28 -22.99
C ALA A 167 -14.53 -17.45 -24.36
N ASP A 168 -13.21 -17.29 -24.40
CA ASP A 168 -12.37 -17.51 -25.58
C ASP A 168 -11.91 -18.99 -25.75
N GLY A 169 -12.32 -19.88 -24.84
CA GLY A 169 -11.94 -21.29 -24.81
C GLY A 169 -10.61 -21.58 -24.10
N THR A 170 -9.91 -20.56 -23.57
CA THR A 170 -8.68 -20.76 -22.80
C THR A 170 -8.99 -21.50 -21.49
N PRO A 171 -8.34 -22.64 -21.19
CA PRO A 171 -8.61 -23.39 -19.96
C PRO A 171 -8.02 -22.71 -18.73
N TYR A 172 -8.65 -22.94 -17.56
CA TYR A 172 -8.08 -22.65 -16.25
C TYR A 172 -8.38 -23.80 -15.29
N SER A 173 -7.56 -23.92 -14.24
CA SER A 173 -7.74 -24.80 -13.09
C SER A 173 -7.32 -24.05 -11.83
#